data_AF-A0A7C1E5P6-F1
#
_entry.id   AF-A0A7C1E5P6-F1
#
_cell.length_a   1.000
_cell.length_b   1.000
_cell.length_c   1.000
_cell.angle_alpha   90.00
_cell.angle_beta   90.00
_cell.angle_gamma   90.00
#
_symmetry.space_group_name_H-M   'P 1'
#
loop_
_entity.id
_entity.type
_entity.pdbx_description
1 polymer ?
#
loop_
_entity_poly.entity_id
_entity_poly.type
_entity_poly.pdbx_seq_one_letter_code
_entity_poly.pdbx_strand_id
1 'polypeptide(L)'
;MIGDRVYRALQSKRYSYREKIKLCIYFTAIKDIFRTDDPQVAQERLERLLDDYNNVPRVLRGFVTGKLLPDFERLTLFMRDGFVSKTTNPVENYYRQTDPESTKRRYKTNRGVLSYLAQKMAYWTAKFGQLPQPPTC
;
A
#
# COMPACT_ATOMS: atom_id res chain seq x y z
N MET A 1 3.76 -4.18 4.61
CA MET A 1 3.71 -3.77 3.18
C MET A 1 4.67 -4.61 2.34
N ILE A 2 4.58 -4.60 1.00
CA ILE A 2 5.51 -5.35 0.14
C ILE A 2 6.97 -4.92 0.38
N GLY A 3 7.20 -3.63 0.64
CA GLY A 3 8.51 -3.08 1.01
C GLY A 3 9.13 -3.77 2.22
N ASP A 4 8.37 -4.03 3.29
CA ASP A 4 8.90 -4.72 4.49
C ASP A 4 9.33 -6.16 4.17
N ARG A 5 8.57 -6.86 3.32
CA ARG A 5 8.90 -8.23 2.90
C ARG A 5 10.18 -8.25 2.08
N VAL A 6 10.33 -7.29 1.15
CA VAL A 6 11.54 -7.11 0.35
C VAL A 6 12.74 -6.79 1.25
N TYR A 7 12.60 -5.85 2.18
CA TYR A 7 13.68 -5.45 3.09
C TYR A 7 14.15 -6.61 3.97
N ARG A 8 13.21 -7.39 4.53
CA ARG A 8 13.54 -8.62 5.28
C ARG A 8 14.28 -9.64 4.42
N ALA A 9 13.89 -9.82 3.16
CA ALA A 9 14.58 -10.72 2.24
C ALA A 9 16.00 -10.25 1.93
N LEU A 10 16.21 -8.94 1.75
CA LEU A 10 17.54 -8.35 1.53
C LEU A 10 18.47 -8.50 2.74
N GLN A 11 17.94 -8.40 3.96
CA GLN A 11 18.74 -8.59 5.18
C GLN A 11 19.01 -10.06 5.53
N SER A 12 18.21 -10.98 5.00
CA SER A 12 18.33 -12.41 5.34
C SER A 12 19.60 -13.03 4.75
N LYS A 13 20.24 -13.92 5.51
CA LYS A 13 21.35 -14.77 5.05
C LYS A 13 20.89 -15.91 4.13
N ARG A 14 19.58 -16.16 4.05
CA ARG A 14 19.00 -17.25 3.23
C ARG A 14 19.05 -16.96 1.73
N TYR A 15 19.14 -15.69 1.35
CA TYR A 15 19.24 -15.29 -0.04
C TYR A 15 20.70 -15.05 -0.41
N SER A 16 21.11 -15.64 -1.53
CA SER A 16 22.39 -15.34 -2.16
C SER A 16 22.45 -13.87 -2.61
N TYR A 17 23.67 -13.36 -2.81
CA TYR A 17 23.87 -12.01 -3.33
C TYR A 17 23.20 -11.81 -4.69
N ARG A 18 23.26 -12.81 -5.58
CA ARG A 18 22.61 -12.78 -6.90
C ARG A 18 21.08 -12.70 -6.81
N GLU A 19 20.47 -13.43 -5.88
CA GLU A 19 19.03 -13.34 -5.64
C GLU A 19 18.61 -11.97 -5.10
N LYS A 20 19.43 -11.37 -4.24
CA LYS A 20 19.20 -10.01 -3.73
C LYS A 20 19.28 -8.97 -4.85
N ILE A 21 20.25 -9.11 -5.77
CA ILE A 21 20.33 -8.25 -6.96
C ILE A 21 19.06 -8.38 -7.80
N LYS A 22 18.67 -9.62 -8.15
CA LYS A 22 17.42 -9.86 -8.90
C LYS A 22 16.22 -9.23 -8.18
N LEU A 23 16.11 -9.42 -6.87
CA LEU A 23 15.05 -8.82 -6.07
C LEU A 23 15.01 -7.29 -6.21
N CYS A 24 16.15 -6.62 -6.11
CA CYS A 24 16.23 -5.17 -6.29
C CYS A 24 15.84 -4.72 -7.70
N ILE A 25 16.26 -5.45 -8.75
CA ILE A 25 15.94 -5.15 -10.14
C ILE A 25 14.42 -5.21 -10.36
N TYR A 26 13.78 -6.32 -10.03
CA TYR A 26 12.33 -6.46 -10.25
C TYR A 26 11.50 -5.60 -9.31
N PHE A 27 11.97 -5.35 -8.08
CA PHE A 27 11.28 -4.42 -7.18
C PHE A 27 11.34 -2.99 -7.73
N THR A 28 12.46 -2.60 -8.34
CA THR A 28 12.59 -1.31 -9.05
C THR A 28 11.67 -1.26 -10.26
N ALA A 29 11.65 -2.30 -11.09
CA ALA A 29 10.74 -2.39 -12.24
C ALA A 29 9.27 -2.20 -11.84
N ILE A 30 8.83 -2.85 -10.76
CA ILE A 30 7.48 -2.67 -10.21
C ILE A 30 7.24 -1.21 -9.79
N LYS A 31 8.20 -0.57 -9.13
CA LYS A 31 8.06 0.85 -8.74
C LYS A 31 8.02 1.76 -9.97
N ASP A 32 8.78 1.43 -11.00
CA ASP A 32 8.88 2.24 -12.20
C ASP A 32 7.58 2.25 -13.00
N ILE A 33 6.75 1.20 -12.92
CA ILE A 33 5.38 1.22 -13.45
C ILE A 33 4.61 2.46 -12.96
N PHE A 34 4.80 2.86 -11.70
CA PHE A 34 4.14 4.02 -11.11
C PHE A 34 4.96 5.32 -11.21
N ARG A 35 6.22 5.28 -11.65
CA ARG A 35 7.06 6.48 -11.86
C ARG A 35 6.88 7.06 -13.27
N THR A 36 5.63 7.24 -13.63
CA THR A 36 5.17 7.97 -14.80
C THR A 36 3.82 8.57 -14.44
N ASP A 37 3.39 9.56 -15.21
CA ASP A 37 2.02 10.09 -15.16
C ASP A 37 1.26 9.76 -16.46
N ASP A 38 1.92 9.06 -17.39
CA ASP A 38 1.34 8.54 -18.63
C ASP A 38 0.84 7.09 -18.44
N PRO A 39 -0.47 6.84 -18.62
CA PRO A 39 -1.06 5.51 -18.44
C PRO A 39 -0.57 4.49 -19.47
N GLN A 40 -0.24 4.90 -20.70
CA GLN A 40 0.28 3.99 -21.73
C GLN A 40 1.67 3.51 -21.35
N VAL A 41 2.54 4.42 -20.90
CA VAL A 41 3.89 4.06 -20.41
C VAL A 41 3.81 3.14 -19.20
N ALA A 42 2.84 3.34 -18.31
CA ALA A 42 2.63 2.45 -17.16
C ALA A 42 2.21 1.05 -17.61
N GLN A 43 1.29 0.95 -18.57
CA GLN A 43 0.83 -0.31 -19.16
C GLN A 43 1.99 -1.06 -19.83
N GLU A 44 2.78 -0.40 -20.68
CA GLU A 44 3.95 -1.02 -21.32
C GLU A 44 4.96 -1.56 -20.31
N ARG A 45 5.20 -0.82 -19.20
CA ARG A 45 6.10 -1.27 -18.13
C ARG A 45 5.54 -2.49 -17.40
N LEU A 46 4.22 -2.56 -17.21
CA LEU A 46 3.56 -3.73 -16.65
C LEU A 46 3.71 -4.94 -17.58
N GLU A 47 3.43 -4.77 -18.87
CA GLU A 47 3.55 -5.84 -19.87
C GLU A 47 4.98 -6.40 -19.92
N ARG A 48 6.00 -5.54 -19.98
CA ARG A 48 7.41 -5.98 -19.92
C ARG A 48 7.74 -6.77 -18.65
N LEU A 49 7.14 -6.42 -17.51
CA LEU A 49 7.30 -7.17 -16.27
C LEU A 49 6.65 -8.56 -16.36
N LEU A 50 5.51 -8.67 -17.05
CA LEU A 50 4.78 -9.93 -17.23
C LEU A 50 5.44 -10.85 -18.26
N ASP A 51 6.00 -10.29 -19.33
CA ASP A 51 6.79 -11.05 -20.30
C ASP A 51 7.97 -11.76 -19.63
N ASP A 52 8.56 -11.11 -18.62
CA ASP A 52 9.68 -11.64 -17.83
C ASP A 52 9.24 -12.29 -16.50
N TYR A 53 7.95 -12.62 -16.34
CA TYR A 53 7.36 -13.07 -15.07
C TYR A 53 8.07 -14.30 -14.47
N ASN A 54 8.54 -15.21 -15.33
CA ASN A 54 9.24 -16.42 -14.91
C ASN A 54 10.58 -16.13 -14.20
N ASN A 55 11.16 -14.97 -14.43
CA ASN A 55 12.38 -14.53 -13.75
C ASN A 55 12.12 -13.66 -12.52
N VAL A 56 10.88 -13.18 -12.33
CA VAL A 56 10.46 -12.42 -11.16
C VAL A 56 10.65 -13.27 -9.88
N PRO A 57 11.31 -12.75 -8.83
CA PRO A 57 11.47 -13.45 -7.56
C PRO A 57 10.14 -13.81 -6.90
N ARG A 58 10.06 -15.02 -6.31
CA ARG A 58 8.83 -15.54 -5.69
C ARG A 58 8.20 -14.59 -4.67
N VAL A 59 9.02 -13.86 -3.90
CA VAL A 59 8.54 -12.90 -2.89
C VAL A 59 7.73 -11.75 -3.52
N LEU A 60 7.99 -11.42 -4.78
CA LEU A 60 7.29 -10.38 -5.54
C LEU A 60 6.10 -10.95 -6.33
N ARG A 61 6.18 -12.20 -6.80
CA ARG A 61 5.12 -12.82 -7.61
C ARG A 61 3.73 -12.74 -6.98
N GLY A 62 3.63 -13.03 -5.68
CA GLY A 62 2.35 -12.96 -4.97
C GLY A 62 1.80 -11.54 -4.85
N PHE A 63 2.66 -10.52 -4.87
CA PHE A 63 2.22 -9.13 -4.97
C PHE A 63 1.78 -8.79 -6.39
N VAL A 64 2.51 -9.24 -7.41
CA VAL A 64 2.15 -9.03 -8.81
C VAL A 64 0.77 -9.61 -9.10
N THR A 65 0.52 -10.87 -8.76
CA THR A 65 -0.75 -11.54 -9.07
C THR A 65 -1.87 -11.18 -8.10
N GLY A 66 -1.57 -10.99 -6.82
CA GLY A 66 -2.60 -10.77 -5.80
C GLY A 66 -2.98 -9.30 -5.59
N LYS A 67 -2.20 -8.34 -6.09
CA LYS A 67 -2.44 -6.91 -5.90
C LYS A 67 -2.23 -6.10 -7.17
N LEU A 68 -1.05 -6.17 -7.78
CA LEU A 68 -0.73 -5.30 -8.91
C LEU A 68 -1.69 -5.49 -10.08
N LEU A 69 -1.88 -6.74 -10.54
CA LEU A 69 -2.77 -7.07 -11.66
C LEU A 69 -4.25 -6.75 -11.38
N PRO A 70 -4.87 -7.27 -10.31
CA PRO A 70 -6.30 -7.04 -10.09
C PRO A 70 -6.65 -5.58 -9.81
N ASP A 71 -5.74 -4.83 -9.18
CA ASP A 71 -5.98 -3.43 -8.82
C ASP A 71 -5.32 -2.44 -9.80
N PHE A 72 -4.80 -2.86 -10.96
CA PHE A 72 -3.93 -2.02 -11.77
C PHE A 72 -4.56 -0.66 -12.12
N GLU A 73 -5.77 -0.68 -12.69
CA GLU A 73 -6.54 0.53 -13.03
C GLU A 73 -6.80 1.43 -11.81
N ARG A 74 -7.08 0.82 -10.65
CA ARG A 74 -7.27 1.57 -9.39
C ARG A 74 -5.97 2.21 -8.92
N LEU A 75 -4.85 1.52 -9.08
CA LEU A 75 -3.53 2.00 -8.67
C LEU A 75 -2.96 3.05 -9.62
N THR A 76 -3.41 3.10 -10.87
CA THR A 76 -3.00 4.09 -11.88
C THR A 76 -4.02 5.20 -12.09
N LEU A 77 -5.11 5.23 -11.33
CA LEU A 77 -6.17 6.24 -11.45
C LEU A 77 -5.64 7.69 -11.38
N PHE A 78 -4.61 7.95 -10.59
CA PHE A 78 -3.96 9.26 -10.49
C PHE A 78 -3.37 9.78 -11.81
N MET A 79 -3.14 8.90 -12.79
CA MET A 79 -2.65 9.25 -14.13
C MET A 79 -3.76 9.81 -15.03
N ARG A 80 -5.03 9.55 -14.69
CA ARG A 80 -6.21 9.95 -15.48
C ARG A 80 -7.07 10.98 -14.73
N ASP A 81 -7.10 10.91 -13.41
CA ASP A 81 -7.86 11.80 -12.55
C ASP A 81 -6.93 12.69 -11.72
N GLY A 82 -6.90 13.98 -12.05
CA GLY A 82 -6.08 14.99 -11.36
C GLY A 82 -6.49 15.27 -9.91
N PHE A 83 -7.66 14.81 -9.46
CA PHE A 83 -8.07 14.90 -8.06
C PHE A 83 -7.51 13.75 -7.22
N VAL A 84 -7.06 12.66 -7.86
CA VAL A 84 -6.48 11.51 -7.17
C VAL A 84 -4.98 11.71 -7.07
N SER A 85 -4.50 11.87 -5.83
CA SER A 85 -3.07 12.00 -5.58
C SER A 85 -2.35 10.66 -5.72
N LYS A 86 -1.19 10.69 -6.38
CA LYS A 86 -0.25 9.56 -6.53
C LYS A 86 0.25 8.97 -5.20
N THR A 87 0.28 9.77 -4.16
CA THR A 87 0.76 9.38 -2.83
C THR A 87 -0.26 9.74 -1.78
N THR A 88 -0.20 9.09 -0.62
CA THR A 88 -1.01 9.41 0.55
C THR A 88 -0.54 10.68 1.28
N ASN A 89 0.55 11.32 0.83
CA ASN A 89 1.13 12.49 1.47
C ASN A 89 0.13 13.64 1.72
N PRO A 90 -0.78 14.00 0.79
CA PRO A 90 -1.74 15.08 1.04
C PRO A 90 -2.70 14.74 2.17
N VAL A 91 -3.19 13.49 2.21
CA VAL A 91 -4.09 12.99 3.27
C VAL A 91 -3.34 12.91 4.61
N GLU A 92 -2.13 12.35 4.60
CA GLU A 92 -1.27 12.29 5.80
C GLU A 92 -0.98 13.69 6.34
N ASN A 93 -0.70 14.65 5.46
CA ASN A 93 -0.41 16.02 5.84
C ASN A 93 -1.65 16.74 6.36
N TYR A 94 -2.82 16.50 5.78
CA TYR A 94 -4.09 17.03 6.28
C TYR A 94 -4.29 16.65 7.75
N TYR A 95 -4.31 15.36 8.08
CA TYR A 95 -4.52 14.92 9.47
C TYR A 95 -3.36 15.36 10.39
N ARG A 96 -2.12 15.42 9.88
CA ARG A 96 -0.99 15.95 10.66
C ARG A 96 -1.19 17.42 11.05
N GLN A 97 -1.86 18.22 10.24
CA GLN A 97 -2.07 19.65 10.52
C GLN A 97 -3.39 19.92 11.24
N THR A 98 -4.48 19.25 10.85
CA THR A 98 -5.83 19.56 11.32
C THR A 98 -6.21 18.85 12.61
N ASP A 99 -5.59 17.70 12.94
CA ASP A 99 -5.92 17.01 14.18
C ASP A 99 -5.40 17.79 15.41
N PRO A 100 -6.20 17.89 16.48
CA PRO A 100 -5.71 18.38 17.76
C PRO A 100 -4.55 17.54 18.29
N GLU A 101 -3.56 18.16 18.94
CA GLU A 101 -2.41 17.45 19.53
C GLU A 101 -2.82 16.36 20.53
N SER A 102 -3.92 16.57 21.26
CA SER A 102 -4.50 15.56 22.16
C SER A 102 -4.91 14.29 21.41
N THR A 103 -5.44 14.42 20.20
CA THR A 103 -5.84 13.32 19.31
C THR A 103 -4.61 12.63 18.71
N LYS A 104 -3.63 13.39 18.22
CA LYS A 104 -2.34 12.84 17.72
C LYS A 104 -1.60 12.03 18.78
N ARG A 105 -1.58 12.50 20.04
CA ARG A 105 -0.98 11.79 21.17
C ARG A 105 -1.63 10.43 21.42
N ARG A 106 -2.95 10.32 21.23
CA ARG A 106 -3.67 9.03 21.34
C ARG A 106 -3.24 8.06 20.25
N TYR A 107 -2.95 8.53 19.05
CA TYR A 107 -2.56 7.68 17.92
C TYR A 107 -1.09 7.28 17.89
N LYS A 108 -0.25 7.87 18.75
CA LYS A 108 1.20 7.68 18.75
C LYS A 108 1.64 6.23 18.98
N THR A 109 0.82 5.40 19.61
CA THR A 109 1.12 3.99 19.89
C THR A 109 -0.04 3.10 19.43
N ASN A 110 0.28 1.86 19.01
CA ASN A 110 -0.74 0.88 18.64
C ASN A 110 -1.79 0.71 19.75
N ARG A 111 -1.35 0.64 21.01
CA ARG A 111 -2.24 0.54 22.17
C ARG A 111 -3.15 1.77 22.31
N GLY A 112 -2.61 2.97 22.10
CA GLY A 112 -3.38 4.21 22.17
C GLY A 112 -4.45 4.31 21.07
N VAL A 113 -4.12 3.96 19.82
CA VAL A 113 -5.08 3.90 18.71
C VAL A 113 -6.20 2.91 19.03
N LEU A 114 -5.85 1.68 19.44
CA LEU A 114 -6.84 0.64 19.74
C LEU A 114 -7.76 1.03 20.89
N SER A 115 -7.21 1.60 21.97
CA SER A 115 -8.01 2.10 23.10
C SER A 115 -8.98 3.21 22.67
N TYR A 116 -8.54 4.13 21.82
CA TYR A 116 -9.40 5.19 21.31
C TYR A 116 -10.52 4.65 20.42
N LEU A 117 -10.21 3.73 19.52
CA LEU A 117 -11.21 3.08 18.65
C LEU A 117 -12.23 2.31 19.48
N ALA A 118 -11.79 1.57 20.50
CA ALA A 118 -12.68 0.87 21.41
C ALA A 118 -13.63 1.82 22.17
N GLN A 119 -13.10 2.96 22.67
CA GLN A 119 -13.91 3.99 23.32
C GLN A 119 -14.93 4.61 22.35
N LYS A 120 -14.53 4.92 21.11
CA LYS A 120 -15.44 5.45 20.09
C LYS A 120 -16.51 4.43 19.71
N MET A 121 -16.14 3.16 19.55
CA MET A 121 -17.08 2.08 19.30
C MET A 121 -18.10 1.99 20.44
N ALA A 122 -17.66 1.92 21.69
CA ALA A 122 -18.56 1.87 22.86
C ALA A 122 -19.50 3.09 22.92
N TYR A 123 -18.98 4.30 22.69
CA TYR A 123 -19.78 5.53 22.64
C TYR A 123 -20.86 5.45 21.55
N TRP A 124 -20.50 5.07 20.33
CA TRP A 124 -21.45 5.01 19.21
C TRP A 124 -22.46 3.87 19.37
N THR A 125 -22.04 2.71 19.87
CA THR A 125 -22.94 1.60 20.21
C THR A 125 -23.94 2.00 21.29
N ALA A 126 -23.51 2.71 22.33
CA ALA A 126 -24.42 3.22 23.37
C ALA A 126 -25.36 4.31 22.84
N LYS A 127 -24.87 5.17 21.92
CA LYS A 127 -25.64 6.29 21.37
C LYS A 127 -26.69 5.87 20.35
N PHE A 128 -26.41 4.86 19.52
CA PHE A 128 -27.27 4.44 18.42
C PHE A 128 -27.90 3.05 18.60
N GLY A 129 -27.59 2.33 19.68
CA GLY A 129 -28.25 1.09 20.06
C GLY A 129 -27.98 -0.12 19.14
N GLN A 130 -27.23 0.03 18.04
CA GLN A 130 -26.87 -1.06 17.13
C GLN A 130 -25.43 -0.92 16.66
N LEU A 131 -24.74 -2.06 16.52
CA LEU A 131 -23.52 -2.14 15.71
C LEU A 131 -23.92 -1.87 14.25
N PRO A 132 -23.16 -1.04 13.51
CA PRO A 132 -23.43 -0.86 12.08
C PRO A 132 -23.36 -2.24 11.40
N GLN A 133 -24.46 -2.66 10.79
CA GLN A 133 -24.50 -3.89 10.00
C GLN A 133 -23.53 -3.70 8.81
N PRO A 134 -22.69 -4.70 8.50
CA PRO A 134 -21.87 -4.64 7.30
C PRO A 134 -22.78 -4.49 6.06
N PRO A 135 -22.37 -3.73 5.04
CA PRO A 135 -23.17 -3.59 3.82
C PRO A 135 -23.44 -4.96 3.22
N THR A 136 -24.71 -5.29 3.02
CA THR A 136 -25.13 -6.49 2.29
C THR A 136 -24.69 -6.37 0.84
N CYS A 137 -23.97 -7.38 0.36
CA CYS A 137 -23.55 -7.56 -1.03
C CYS A 137 -24.72 -7.55 -2.00
#